data_AF-A0A2M8SV65-F1
#
_entry.id   AF-A0A2M8SV65-F1
#
_cell.length_a   1.000
_cell.length_b   1.000
_cell.length_c   1.000
_cell.angle_alpha   90.00
_cell.angle_beta   90.00
_cell.angle_gamma   90.00
#
_symmetry.space_group_name_H-M   'P 1'
#
loop_
_entity.id
_entity.type
_entity.pdbx_description
1 polymer ?
#
loop_
_entity_poly.entity_id
_entity_poly.type
_entity_poly.pdbx_seq_one_letter_code
_entity_poly.pdbx_strand_id
1 'polypeptide(L)'
;MIFRRKKARRGLAQISVLHNKSIVAEQYRTIRTNIEFSSVQTNLRSILVTSSVPGEGKSFSAANLAAVFAQQQEKKVLLVDADLRKPTIHQTFQVENVTGLTNVLVGNASLSETVQKTPIDNLYVLTSGPTPPNPAELLSSKAMGDLISDIYEQFSLVIFDSPPLLAVADAQILANQTDGSVLVVLSGKTKTDTVLKAKDALEQSNAKLLGALLNKKKMKKSEHYSY
;
A
#
# COMPACT_ATOMS: atom_id res chain seq x y z
N MET A 1 -17.75 -25.76 6.18
CA MET A 1 -18.34 -24.44 5.79
C MET A 1 -18.11 -23.32 6.82
N ILE A 2 -17.99 -23.61 8.13
CA ILE A 2 -17.87 -22.60 9.21
C ILE A 2 -16.48 -21.90 9.27
N PHE A 3 -15.40 -22.61 8.93
CA PHE A 3 -14.03 -22.06 8.96
C PHE A 3 -13.76 -20.97 7.91
N ARG A 4 -14.33 -21.09 6.71
CA ARG A 4 -14.20 -20.09 5.62
C ARG A 4 -14.87 -18.75 5.99
N ARG A 5 -16.05 -18.78 6.65
CA ARG A 5 -16.75 -17.58 7.17
C ARG A 5 -15.99 -16.85 8.29
N LYS A 6 -15.23 -17.56 9.14
CA LYS A 6 -14.38 -16.96 10.19
C LYS A 6 -13.13 -16.27 9.64
N LYS A 7 -12.53 -16.81 8.57
CA LYS A 7 -11.35 -16.23 7.89
C LYS A 7 -11.75 -15.01 7.05
N ALA A 8 -12.89 -15.08 6.36
CA ALA A 8 -13.53 -13.98 5.64
C ALA A 8 -13.69 -12.74 6.54
N ARG A 9 -14.43 -12.83 7.66
CA ARG A 9 -14.62 -11.72 8.60
C ARG A 9 -13.33 -11.10 9.19
N ARG A 10 -12.19 -11.80 9.17
CA ARG A 10 -10.90 -11.28 9.69
C ARG A 10 -10.16 -10.38 8.71
N GLY A 11 -10.39 -10.49 7.40
CA GLY A 11 -9.72 -9.67 6.38
C GLY A 11 -10.19 -8.22 6.45
N LEU A 12 -11.48 -8.00 6.16
CA LEU A 12 -12.06 -6.65 6.18
C LEU A 12 -12.03 -6.00 7.58
N ALA A 13 -11.97 -6.80 8.65
CA ALA A 13 -11.76 -6.28 10.00
C ALA A 13 -10.45 -5.52 10.17
N GLN A 14 -9.48 -5.68 9.25
CA GLN A 14 -8.24 -4.92 9.24
C GLN A 14 -8.41 -3.51 8.65
N ILE A 15 -9.51 -3.22 7.95
CA ILE A 15 -9.77 -1.89 7.40
C ILE A 15 -10.48 -1.05 8.46
N SER A 16 -9.71 -0.14 9.08
CA SER A 16 -10.13 0.65 10.23
C SER A 16 -11.36 1.52 9.96
N VAL A 17 -11.53 2.01 8.74
CA VAL A 17 -12.67 2.88 8.36
C VAL A 17 -14.01 2.15 8.28
N LEU A 18 -14.01 0.81 8.18
CA LEU A 18 -15.24 0.01 8.20
C LEU A 18 -15.82 -0.17 9.61
N HIS A 19 -15.11 0.32 10.64
CA HIS A 19 -15.55 0.26 12.03
C HIS A 19 -15.94 1.65 12.53
N ASN A 20 -17.16 1.77 13.07
CA ASN A 20 -17.63 3.02 13.66
C ASN A 20 -16.72 3.49 14.81
N LYS A 21 -16.39 4.79 14.84
CA LYS A 21 -15.58 5.46 15.89
C LYS A 21 -14.18 4.86 16.08
N SER A 22 -13.56 4.37 15.01
CA SER A 22 -12.22 3.80 15.06
C SER A 22 -11.15 4.89 15.26
N ILE A 23 -10.47 4.87 16.41
CA ILE A 23 -9.31 5.75 16.69
C ILE A 23 -8.23 5.55 15.63
N VAL A 24 -8.02 4.30 15.20
CA VAL A 24 -7.05 3.98 14.14
C VAL A 24 -7.43 4.67 12.83
N ALA A 25 -8.72 4.75 12.49
CA ALA A 25 -9.16 5.47 11.31
C ALA A 25 -8.84 6.97 11.40
N GLU A 26 -9.06 7.61 12.55
CA GLU A 26 -8.68 9.02 12.75
C GLU A 26 -7.16 9.22 12.59
N GLN A 27 -6.34 8.32 13.12
CA GLN A 27 -4.88 8.39 12.93
C GLN A 27 -4.49 8.28 11.45
N TYR A 28 -5.14 7.41 10.67
CA TYR A 28 -4.92 7.35 9.22
C TYR A 28 -5.42 8.60 8.49
N ARG A 29 -6.50 9.25 8.95
CA ARG A 29 -6.94 10.55 8.40
C ARG A 29 -5.92 11.65 8.69
N THR A 30 -5.33 11.68 9.90
CA THR A 30 -4.23 12.60 10.22
C THR A 30 -3.02 12.34 9.32
N ILE A 31 -2.65 11.08 9.09
CA ILE A 31 -1.56 10.70 8.18
C ILE A 31 -1.86 11.17 6.75
N ARG A 32 -3.08 10.94 6.25
CA ARG A 32 -3.52 11.42 4.93
C ARG A 32 -3.34 12.93 4.79
N THR A 33 -3.82 13.70 5.77
CA THR A 33 -3.67 15.16 5.81
C THR A 33 -2.20 15.58 5.79
N ASN A 34 -1.33 14.92 6.55
CA ASN A 34 0.10 15.22 6.55
C ASN A 34 0.77 14.93 5.20
N ILE A 35 0.37 13.84 4.53
CA ILE A 35 0.86 13.51 3.18
C ILE A 35 0.44 14.59 2.19
N GLU A 36 -0.83 15.01 2.21
CA GLU A 36 -1.35 16.08 1.34
C GLU A 36 -0.61 17.40 1.59
N PHE A 37 -0.35 17.76 2.86
CA PHE A 37 0.45 18.95 3.19
C PHE A 37 1.90 18.86 2.70
N SER A 38 2.54 17.70 2.81
CA SER A 38 3.92 17.49 2.32
C SER A 38 4.03 17.53 0.80
N SER A 39 2.90 17.44 0.09
CA SER A 39 2.83 17.34 -1.37
C SER A 39 2.14 18.53 -2.02
N VAL A 40 1.86 19.63 -1.31
CA VAL A 40 1.16 20.81 -1.87
C VAL A 40 1.78 21.35 -3.16
N GLN A 41 3.11 21.27 -3.31
CA GLN A 41 3.83 21.74 -4.51
C GLN A 41 4.07 20.64 -5.57
N THR A 42 3.62 19.41 -5.32
CA THR A 42 3.87 18.25 -6.19
C THR A 42 2.57 17.56 -6.54
N ASN A 43 2.37 17.21 -7.82
CA ASN A 43 1.21 16.41 -8.22
C ASN A 43 1.38 14.94 -7.80
N LEU A 44 1.16 14.63 -6.52
CA LEU A 44 1.32 13.30 -5.95
C LEU A 44 0.20 12.37 -6.43
N ARG A 45 0.45 11.62 -7.51
CA ARG A 45 -0.48 10.63 -8.08
C ARG A 45 -0.17 9.21 -7.63
N SER A 46 1.03 8.93 -7.15
CA SER A 46 1.42 7.62 -6.62
C SER A 46 2.13 7.68 -5.27
N ILE A 47 1.84 6.68 -4.43
CA ILE A 47 2.52 6.48 -3.15
C ILE A 47 2.96 5.02 -3.03
N LEU A 48 4.26 4.80 -2.85
CA LEU A 48 4.78 3.51 -2.42
C LEU A 48 4.67 3.38 -0.89
N VAL A 49 4.12 2.27 -0.42
CA VAL A 49 4.15 1.89 1.00
C VAL A 49 5.04 0.67 1.16
N THR A 50 6.13 0.85 1.89
CA THR A 50 7.14 -0.19 2.14
C THR A 50 7.50 -0.24 3.62
N SER A 51 8.39 -1.17 4.00
CA SER A 51 8.94 -1.26 5.35
C SER A 51 10.43 -1.59 5.30
N SER A 52 11.11 -1.45 6.43
CA SER A 52 12.52 -1.82 6.52
C SER A 52 12.70 -3.34 6.47
N VAL A 53 11.87 -4.08 7.19
CA VAL A 53 11.93 -5.54 7.34
C VAL A 53 10.54 -6.19 7.27
N PRO A 54 10.43 -7.52 7.09
CA PRO A 54 9.15 -8.21 7.09
C PRO A 54 8.37 -8.06 8.41
N GLY A 55 7.04 -7.97 8.33
CA GLY A 55 6.16 -8.03 9.51
C GLY A 55 5.89 -6.69 10.20
N GLU A 56 6.34 -5.57 9.64
CA GLU A 56 6.10 -4.22 10.19
C GLU A 56 4.69 -3.68 9.90
N GLY A 57 3.93 -4.35 9.03
CA GLY A 57 2.54 -4.03 8.73
C GLY A 57 2.32 -3.08 7.55
N LYS A 58 3.28 -2.99 6.62
CA LYS A 58 3.17 -2.27 5.34
C LYS A 58 1.84 -2.49 4.61
N SER A 59 1.39 -3.73 4.41
CA SER A 59 0.16 -4.04 3.70
C SER A 59 -1.09 -3.58 4.44
N PHE A 60 -1.07 -3.67 5.78
CA PHE A 60 -2.13 -3.11 6.62
C PHE A 60 -2.19 -1.59 6.49
N SER A 61 -1.03 -0.93 6.51
CA SER A 61 -0.93 0.52 6.36
C SER A 61 -1.31 0.99 4.96
N ALA A 62 -0.90 0.29 3.91
CA ALA A 62 -1.27 0.58 2.53
C ALA A 62 -2.79 0.50 2.33
N ALA A 63 -3.41 -0.59 2.82
CA ALA A 63 -4.85 -0.79 2.71
C ALA A 63 -5.66 0.27 3.48
N ASN A 64 -5.23 0.63 4.69
CA ASN A 64 -5.90 1.67 5.47
C ASN A 64 -5.69 3.06 4.90
N LEU A 65 -4.50 3.36 4.39
CA LEU A 65 -4.19 4.62 3.73
C LEU A 65 -5.05 4.79 2.47
N ALA A 66 -5.15 3.74 1.64
CA ALA A 66 -6.01 3.75 0.47
C ALA A 66 -7.49 3.96 0.82
N ALA A 67 -7.95 3.31 1.87
CA ALA A 67 -9.32 3.46 2.35
C ALA A 67 -9.64 4.88 2.84
N VAL A 68 -8.74 5.56 3.55
CA VAL A 68 -8.99 6.96 3.98
C VAL A 68 -8.87 7.96 2.83
N PHE A 69 -8.04 7.72 1.82
CA PHE A 69 -8.01 8.57 0.62
C PHE A 69 -9.30 8.40 -0.19
N ALA A 70 -9.83 7.19 -0.31
CA ALA A 70 -11.07 6.91 -1.05
C ALA A 70 -12.33 7.53 -0.41
N GLN A 71 -12.29 7.91 0.87
CA GLN A 71 -13.36 8.67 1.53
C GLN A 71 -13.53 10.09 0.97
N GLN A 72 -12.54 10.64 0.25
CA GLN A 72 -12.68 11.91 -0.44
C GLN A 72 -13.50 11.71 -1.73
N GLN A 73 -14.60 12.45 -1.89
CA GLN A 73 -15.56 12.25 -2.99
C GLN A 73 -14.93 12.31 -4.39
N GLU A 74 -13.89 13.14 -4.57
CA GLU A 74 -13.22 13.34 -5.86
C GLU A 74 -12.08 12.36 -6.14
N LYS A 75 -11.72 11.50 -5.18
CA LYS A 75 -10.58 10.59 -5.33
C LYS A 75 -11.01 9.17 -5.68
N LYS A 76 -10.74 8.77 -6.92
CA LYS A 76 -10.79 7.37 -7.34
C LYS A 76 -9.43 6.72 -7.07
N VAL A 77 -9.36 5.85 -6.06
CA VAL A 77 -8.11 5.29 -5.53
C VAL A 77 -7.93 3.85 -5.99
N LEU A 78 -6.73 3.54 -6.51
CA LEU A 78 -6.31 2.17 -6.77
C LEU A 78 -5.27 1.72 -5.75
N LEU A 79 -5.49 0.58 -5.10
CA LEU A 79 -4.48 -0.10 -4.30
C LEU A 79 -3.92 -1.28 -5.10
N VAL A 80 -2.60 -1.25 -5.35
CA VAL A 80 -1.89 -2.28 -6.10
C VAL A 80 -1.07 -3.15 -5.13
N ASP A 81 -1.28 -4.46 -5.16
CA ASP A 81 -0.45 -5.44 -4.43
C ASP A 81 0.79 -5.77 -5.28
N ALA A 82 1.83 -4.95 -5.14
CA ALA A 82 3.11 -5.13 -5.83
C ALA A 82 4.11 -5.98 -5.03
N ASP A 83 3.70 -6.56 -3.89
CA ASP A 83 4.43 -7.63 -3.22
C ASP A 83 4.13 -8.97 -3.90
N LEU A 84 4.72 -9.16 -5.08
CA LEU A 84 4.53 -10.36 -5.90
C LEU A 84 5.04 -11.64 -5.22
N ARG A 85 5.85 -11.51 -4.15
CA ARG A 85 6.47 -12.61 -3.41
C ARG A 85 5.58 -13.11 -2.28
N LYS A 86 4.94 -12.20 -1.54
CA LYS A 86 4.04 -12.53 -0.41
C LYS A 86 2.81 -11.63 -0.44
N PRO A 87 1.95 -11.76 -1.46
CA PRO A 87 0.78 -10.90 -1.62
C PRO A 87 -0.23 -11.13 -0.50
N THR A 88 -0.82 -10.04 0.01
CA THR A 88 -1.76 -10.12 1.14
C THR A 88 -3.02 -9.29 0.95
N ILE A 89 -3.06 -8.35 0.00
CA ILE A 89 -4.18 -7.42 -0.17
C ILE A 89 -5.46 -8.16 -0.54
N HIS A 90 -5.37 -9.20 -1.37
CA HIS A 90 -6.51 -10.05 -1.73
C HIS A 90 -7.19 -10.66 -0.49
N GLN A 91 -6.43 -11.01 0.55
CA GLN A 91 -6.98 -11.55 1.80
C GLN A 91 -7.66 -10.48 2.63
N THR A 92 -7.09 -9.26 2.64
CA THR A 92 -7.64 -8.10 3.34
C THR A 92 -9.00 -7.71 2.77
N PHE A 93 -9.11 -7.60 1.45
CA PHE A 93 -10.37 -7.20 0.78
C PHE A 93 -11.29 -8.38 0.45
N GLN A 94 -10.86 -9.62 0.72
CA GLN A 94 -11.61 -10.85 0.41
C GLN A 94 -11.97 -10.98 -1.08
N VAL A 95 -11.04 -10.61 -1.93
CA VAL A 95 -11.14 -10.71 -3.39
C VAL A 95 -10.29 -11.87 -3.90
N GLU A 96 -10.52 -12.30 -5.13
CA GLU A 96 -9.74 -13.39 -5.73
C GLU A 96 -8.37 -12.88 -6.18
N ASN A 97 -7.36 -13.76 -6.19
CA ASN A 97 -6.00 -13.45 -6.66
C ASN A 97 -5.57 -14.37 -7.82
N VAL A 98 -6.55 -14.74 -8.66
CA VAL A 98 -6.33 -15.63 -9.81
C VAL A 98 -5.76 -14.85 -10.98
N THR A 99 -6.22 -13.60 -11.15
CA THR A 99 -5.69 -12.62 -12.09
C THR A 99 -5.27 -11.36 -11.33
N GLY A 100 -4.29 -10.62 -11.84
CA GLY A 100 -3.81 -9.40 -11.21
C GLY A 100 -2.63 -8.78 -11.94
N LEU A 101 -1.81 -8.01 -11.22
CA LEU A 101 -0.67 -7.26 -11.73
C LEU A 101 0.23 -8.10 -12.64
N THR A 102 0.57 -9.31 -12.21
CA THR A 102 1.44 -10.20 -12.99
C THR A 102 0.81 -10.54 -14.35
N ASN A 103 -0.49 -10.81 -14.42
CA ASN A 103 -1.19 -11.13 -15.67
C ASN A 103 -1.19 -9.94 -16.63
N VAL A 104 -1.35 -8.72 -16.10
CA VAL A 104 -1.30 -7.49 -16.89
C VAL A 104 0.10 -7.28 -17.47
N LEU A 105 1.14 -7.41 -16.62
CA LEU A 105 2.53 -7.19 -17.03
C LEU A 105 3.03 -8.20 -18.08
N VAL A 106 2.47 -9.41 -18.11
CA VAL A 106 2.81 -10.42 -19.13
C VAL A 106 1.86 -10.38 -20.35
N GLY A 107 0.88 -9.47 -20.39
CA GLY A 107 -0.05 -9.31 -21.50
C GLY A 107 -1.17 -10.35 -21.59
N ASN A 108 -1.44 -11.09 -20.52
CA ASN A 108 -2.47 -12.13 -20.47
C ASN A 108 -3.87 -11.60 -20.09
N ALA A 109 -3.95 -10.36 -19.60
CA ALA A 109 -5.20 -9.70 -19.24
C ALA A 109 -5.02 -8.18 -19.29
N SER A 110 -6.10 -7.44 -19.49
CA SER A 110 -6.09 -5.97 -19.42
C SER A 110 -6.22 -5.45 -17.98
N LEU A 111 -5.89 -4.17 -17.77
CA LEU A 111 -6.07 -3.51 -16.48
C LEU A 111 -7.55 -3.51 -16.04
N SER A 112 -8.48 -3.23 -16.94
CA SER A 112 -9.91 -3.15 -16.63
C SER A 112 -10.52 -4.51 -16.25
N GLU A 113 -10.01 -5.61 -16.81
CA GLU A 113 -10.43 -6.98 -16.47
C GLU A 113 -9.89 -7.47 -15.12
N THR A 114 -8.79 -6.90 -14.64
CA THR A 114 -8.07 -7.36 -13.44
C THR A 114 -8.32 -6.50 -12.21
N VAL A 115 -8.74 -5.25 -12.40
CA VAL A 115 -9.13 -4.36 -11.30
C VAL A 115 -10.46 -4.80 -10.69
N GLN A 116 -10.46 -4.99 -9.37
CA GLN A 116 -11.61 -5.43 -8.61
C GLN A 116 -12.15 -4.30 -7.72
N LYS A 117 -13.48 -4.18 -7.65
CA LYS A 117 -14.15 -3.26 -6.72
C LYS A 117 -14.02 -3.78 -5.28
N THR A 118 -13.91 -2.86 -4.33
CA THR A 118 -13.97 -3.19 -2.90
C THR A 118 -15.33 -2.82 -2.30
N PRO A 119 -15.63 -3.23 -1.05
CA PRO A 119 -16.80 -2.74 -0.31
C PRO A 119 -16.73 -1.25 0.09
N ILE A 120 -15.65 -0.54 -0.25
CA ILE A 120 -15.44 0.87 0.07
C ILE A 120 -15.60 1.66 -1.23
N ASP A 121 -16.49 2.65 -1.20
CA ASP A 121 -16.72 3.51 -2.35
C ASP A 121 -15.42 4.17 -2.81
N ASN A 122 -15.27 4.30 -4.13
CA ASN A 122 -14.09 4.85 -4.80
C ASN A 122 -12.76 4.13 -4.56
N LEU A 123 -12.75 3.00 -3.83
CA LEU A 123 -11.56 2.18 -3.64
C LEU A 123 -11.61 0.91 -4.50
N TYR A 124 -10.56 0.73 -5.28
CA TYR A 124 -10.34 -0.40 -6.17
C TYR A 124 -9.04 -1.10 -5.81
N VAL A 125 -8.93 -2.38 -6.15
CA VAL A 125 -7.75 -3.19 -5.88
C VAL A 125 -7.29 -3.87 -7.17
N LEU A 126 -6.00 -3.79 -7.44
CA LEU A 126 -5.28 -4.67 -8.35
C LEU A 126 -4.44 -5.62 -7.51
N THR A 127 -4.84 -6.89 -7.41
CA THR A 127 -4.10 -7.90 -6.67
C THR A 127 -2.83 -8.30 -7.42
N SER A 128 -1.91 -9.07 -6.80
CA SER A 128 -0.64 -9.44 -7.45
C SER A 128 -0.80 -10.34 -8.68
N GLY A 129 -1.86 -11.14 -8.69
CA GLY A 129 -1.98 -12.32 -9.54
C GLY A 129 -1.06 -13.46 -9.07
N PRO A 130 -0.89 -14.50 -9.91
CA PRO A 130 0.03 -15.61 -9.65
C PRO A 130 1.46 -15.12 -9.42
N THR A 131 2.18 -15.72 -8.49
CA THR A 131 3.59 -15.36 -8.22
C THR A 131 4.47 -15.69 -9.43
N PRO A 132 5.14 -14.70 -10.04
CA PRO A 132 6.03 -14.93 -11.17
C PRO A 132 7.40 -15.47 -10.69
N PRO A 133 8.17 -16.13 -11.58
CA PRO A 133 9.52 -16.59 -11.24
C PRO A 133 10.52 -15.43 -11.09
N ASN A 134 10.24 -14.27 -11.71
CA ASN A 134 11.14 -13.12 -11.84
C ASN A 134 10.44 -11.79 -11.46
N PRO A 135 10.09 -11.57 -10.17
CA PRO A 135 9.35 -10.38 -9.74
C PRO A 135 10.05 -9.05 -10.03
N ALA A 136 11.35 -8.95 -9.77
CA ALA A 136 12.08 -7.70 -9.88
C ALA A 136 12.14 -7.22 -11.33
N GLU A 137 12.41 -8.15 -12.25
CA GLU A 137 12.48 -7.88 -13.69
C GLU A 137 11.15 -7.40 -14.25
N LEU A 138 10.04 -8.01 -13.81
CA LEU A 138 8.70 -7.57 -14.20
C LEU A 138 8.39 -6.16 -13.69
N LEU A 139 8.73 -5.85 -12.43
CA LEU A 139 8.51 -4.52 -11.85
C LEU A 139 9.41 -3.44 -12.44
N SER A 140 10.59 -3.79 -12.98
CA SER A 140 11.46 -2.86 -13.72
C SER A 140 11.17 -2.77 -15.22
N SER A 141 10.20 -3.53 -15.71
CA SER A 141 9.94 -3.65 -17.14
C SER A 141 9.30 -2.39 -17.73
N LYS A 142 9.44 -2.21 -19.05
CA LYS A 142 8.68 -1.19 -19.79
C LYS A 142 7.17 -1.35 -19.60
N ALA A 143 6.68 -2.60 -19.54
CA ALA A 143 5.27 -2.89 -19.32
C ALA A 143 4.76 -2.34 -17.97
N MET A 144 5.60 -2.29 -16.93
CA MET A 144 5.23 -1.66 -15.66
C MET A 144 5.08 -0.14 -15.81
N GLY A 145 6.01 0.52 -16.53
CA GLY A 145 5.92 1.96 -16.81
C GLY A 145 4.70 2.33 -17.66
N ASP A 146 4.41 1.53 -18.69
CA ASP A 146 3.22 1.69 -19.52
C ASP A 146 1.94 1.51 -18.66
N LEU A 147 1.90 0.46 -17.83
CA LEU A 147 0.79 0.21 -16.90
C LEU A 147 0.56 1.35 -15.89
N ILE A 148 1.63 1.92 -15.32
CA ILE A 148 1.51 3.06 -14.40
C ILE A 148 0.86 4.27 -15.12
N SER A 149 1.22 4.48 -16.39
CA SER A 149 0.62 5.53 -17.22
C SER A 149 -0.87 5.28 -17.44
N ASP A 150 -1.26 4.06 -17.81
CA ASP A 150 -2.66 3.66 -17.99
C ASP A 150 -3.48 3.78 -16.68
N ILE A 151 -2.86 3.49 -15.53
CA ILE A 151 -3.48 3.66 -14.21
C ILE A 151 -3.79 5.15 -13.97
N TYR A 152 -2.87 6.05 -14.30
CA TYR A 152 -3.05 7.49 -14.09
C TYR A 152 -4.15 8.11 -14.95
N GLU A 153 -4.53 7.48 -16.07
CA GLU A 153 -5.68 7.92 -16.86
C GLU A 153 -7.02 7.58 -16.18
N GLN A 154 -7.04 6.55 -15.33
CA GLN A 154 -8.28 6.00 -14.77
C GLN A 154 -8.46 6.24 -13.27
N PHE A 155 -7.38 6.58 -12.56
CA PHE A 155 -7.34 6.76 -11.11
C PHE A 155 -6.61 8.05 -10.76
N SER A 156 -7.16 8.78 -9.79
CA SER A 156 -6.56 10.03 -9.31
C SER A 156 -5.38 9.80 -8.36
N LEU A 157 -5.34 8.64 -7.70
CA LEU A 157 -4.28 8.24 -6.78
C LEU A 157 -4.09 6.73 -6.83
N VAL A 158 -2.84 6.28 -6.93
CA VAL A 158 -2.45 4.88 -6.79
C VAL A 158 -1.56 4.68 -5.57
N ILE A 159 -1.82 3.63 -4.80
CA ILE A 159 -1.00 3.22 -3.66
C ILE A 159 -0.44 1.84 -3.96
N PHE A 160 0.88 1.69 -3.91
CA PHE A 160 1.56 0.41 -4.10
C PHE A 160 1.96 -0.17 -2.75
N ASP A 161 1.45 -1.35 -2.40
CA ASP A 161 2.05 -2.18 -1.34
C ASP A 161 3.22 -2.95 -1.94
N SER A 162 4.41 -2.81 -1.38
CA SER A 162 5.62 -3.47 -1.89
C SER A 162 6.21 -4.44 -0.88
N PRO A 163 7.21 -5.27 -1.23
CA PRO A 163 8.02 -5.98 -0.24
C PRO A 163 8.84 -5.02 0.65
N PRO A 164 9.49 -5.50 1.73
CA PRO A 164 10.40 -4.69 2.55
C PRO A 164 11.71 -4.36 1.83
N LEU A 165 12.22 -3.14 2.00
CA LEU A 165 13.40 -2.58 1.33
C LEU A 165 14.69 -3.38 1.54
N LEU A 166 14.93 -3.88 2.75
CA LEU A 166 16.17 -4.59 3.09
C LEU A 166 16.10 -6.09 2.77
N ALA A 167 14.94 -6.58 2.31
CA ALA A 167 14.77 -7.98 1.96
C ALA A 167 15.07 -8.24 0.47
N VAL A 168 14.58 -7.36 -0.42
CA VAL A 168 14.65 -7.51 -1.87
C VAL A 168 14.64 -6.15 -2.58
N ALA A 169 15.15 -6.09 -3.81
CA ALA A 169 15.28 -4.85 -4.58
C ALA A 169 13.93 -4.29 -5.10
N ASP A 170 12.88 -5.12 -5.13
CA ASP A 170 11.56 -4.81 -5.70
C ASP A 170 11.00 -3.44 -5.23
N ALA A 171 11.14 -3.13 -3.94
CA ALA A 171 10.66 -1.86 -3.38
C ALA A 171 11.45 -0.65 -3.86
N GLN A 172 12.77 -0.77 -4.03
CA GLN A 172 13.62 0.32 -4.53
C GLN A 172 13.32 0.62 -6.01
N ILE A 173 13.09 -0.44 -6.80
CA ILE A 173 12.68 -0.34 -8.22
C ILE A 173 11.35 0.41 -8.32
N LEU A 174 10.38 0.08 -7.49
CA LEU A 174 9.08 0.77 -7.45
C LEU A 174 9.21 2.19 -6.92
N ALA A 175 10.06 2.43 -5.93
CA ALA A 175 10.22 3.74 -5.32
C ALA A 175 10.66 4.80 -6.34
N ASN A 176 11.53 4.42 -7.28
CA ASN A 176 11.98 5.28 -8.39
C ASN A 176 10.90 5.50 -9.49
N GLN A 177 9.82 4.73 -9.47
CA GLN A 177 8.70 4.85 -10.42
C GLN A 177 7.48 5.53 -9.79
N THR A 178 7.55 5.93 -8.52
CA THR A 178 6.46 6.56 -7.76
C THR A 178 6.82 7.97 -7.30
N ASP A 179 5.82 8.82 -7.12
CA ASP A 179 5.99 10.24 -6.75
C ASP A 179 6.42 10.42 -5.29
N GLY A 180 6.15 9.42 -4.44
CA GLY A 180 6.54 9.46 -3.03
C GLY A 180 6.47 8.09 -2.35
N SER A 181 7.23 7.95 -1.27
CA SER A 181 7.32 6.72 -0.48
C SER A 181 7.01 6.98 0.99
N VAL A 182 6.29 6.04 1.62
CA VAL A 182 6.03 5.99 3.06
C VAL A 182 6.73 4.78 3.66
N LEU A 183 7.62 5.01 4.63
CA LEU A 183 8.34 3.95 5.32
C LEU A 183 7.60 3.51 6.58
N VAL A 184 7.04 2.30 6.59
CA VAL A 184 6.37 1.72 7.75
C VAL A 184 7.39 1.08 8.68
N VAL A 185 7.37 1.46 9.96
CA VAL A 185 8.30 1.03 10.99
C VAL A 185 7.54 0.46 12.18
N LEU A 186 7.98 -0.69 12.69
CA LEU A 186 7.35 -1.32 13.84
C LEU A 186 7.82 -0.70 15.16
N SER A 187 6.91 0.01 15.83
CA SER A 187 7.18 0.74 17.07
C SER A 187 7.70 -0.19 18.18
N GLY A 188 8.81 0.20 18.81
CA GLY A 188 9.42 -0.51 19.94
C GLY A 188 10.03 -1.87 19.61
N LYS A 189 10.12 -2.24 18.32
CA LYS A 189 10.74 -3.50 17.89
C LYS A 189 11.84 -3.30 16.85
N THR A 190 11.63 -2.43 15.87
CA THR A 190 12.63 -2.17 14.84
C THR A 190 13.74 -1.27 15.38
N LYS A 191 15.00 -1.68 15.17
CA LYS A 191 16.17 -0.91 15.61
C LYS A 191 16.36 0.32 14.73
N THR A 192 16.79 1.43 15.32
CA THR A 192 17.04 2.69 14.59
C THR A 192 18.01 2.50 13.42
N ASP A 193 19.10 1.75 13.60
CA ASP A 193 20.06 1.43 12.53
C ASP A 193 19.41 0.74 11.32
N THR A 194 18.45 -0.15 11.56
CA THR A 194 17.69 -0.82 10.49
C THR A 194 16.79 0.16 9.74
N VAL A 195 16.18 1.10 10.45
CA VAL A 195 15.36 2.16 9.84
C VAL A 195 16.22 3.10 9.00
N LEU A 196 17.40 3.49 9.51
CA LEU A 196 18.34 4.35 8.80
C LEU A 196 18.84 3.69 7.51
N LYS A 197 19.22 2.40 7.56
CA LYS A 197 19.59 1.65 6.34
C LYS A 197 18.47 1.61 5.30
N ALA A 198 17.21 1.46 5.74
CA ALA A 198 16.07 1.47 4.83
C ALA A 198 15.83 2.86 4.23
N LYS A 199 15.98 3.93 5.02
CA LYS A 199 15.95 5.31 4.54
C LYS A 199 17.05 5.53 3.49
N ASP A 200 18.29 5.14 3.78
CA ASP A 200 19.43 5.31 2.88
C ASP A 200 19.19 4.56 1.56
N ALA A 201 18.59 3.36 1.60
CA ALA A 201 18.21 2.62 0.40
C ALA A 201 17.17 3.35 -0.46
N LEU A 202 16.20 4.05 0.14
CA LEU A 202 15.24 4.88 -0.61
C LEU A 202 15.91 6.12 -1.22
N GLU A 203 16.80 6.77 -0.47
CA GLU A 203 17.53 7.94 -0.95
C GLU A 203 18.46 7.58 -2.12
N GLN A 204 19.12 6.41 -2.06
CA GLN A 204 19.95 5.90 -3.15
C GLN A 204 19.15 5.56 -4.42
N SER A 205 17.86 5.21 -4.28
CA SER A 205 16.97 4.98 -5.42
C SER A 205 16.32 6.25 -5.98
N ASN A 206 16.80 7.45 -5.57
CA ASN A 206 16.21 8.76 -5.89
C ASN A 206 14.72 8.88 -5.52
N ALA A 207 14.26 8.08 -4.54
CA ALA A 207 12.87 8.10 -4.14
C ALA A 207 12.59 9.27 -3.19
N LYS A 208 11.44 9.93 -3.36
CA LYS A 208 10.99 10.97 -2.43
C LYS A 208 10.38 10.33 -1.18
N LEU A 209 11.10 10.34 -0.06
CA LEU A 209 10.54 9.91 1.22
C LEU A 209 9.57 10.98 1.78
N LEU A 210 8.28 10.67 1.78
CA LEU A 210 7.24 11.54 2.36
C LEU A 210 7.25 11.53 3.89
N GLY A 211 7.71 10.42 4.48
CA GLY A 211 7.85 10.27 5.92
C GLY A 211 7.81 8.82 6.38
N ALA A 212 7.79 8.64 7.70
CA ALA A 212 7.71 7.33 8.34
C ALA A 212 6.40 7.16 9.11
N LEU A 213 5.82 5.95 9.05
CA LEU A 213 4.62 5.55 9.78
C LEU A 213 5.00 4.56 10.88
N LEU A 214 4.86 4.97 12.14
CA LEU A 214 5.10 4.11 13.30
C LEU A 214 3.89 3.22 13.60
N ASN A 215 3.98 1.93 13.23
CA ASN A 215 2.92 0.96 13.43
C ASN A 215 3.00 0.26 14.79
N LYS A 216 1.86 -0.18 15.32
CA LYS A 216 1.69 -0.86 16.63
C LYS A 216 2.27 -0.09 17.83
N LYS A 217 2.26 1.25 17.77
CA LYS A 217 2.58 2.09 18.94
C LYS A 217 1.58 1.77 20.06
N LYS A 218 2.09 1.50 21.26
CA LYS A 218 1.25 1.33 22.45
C LYS A 218 0.62 2.67 22.80
N MET A 219 -0.71 2.75 22.81
CA MET A 219 -1.40 3.93 23.33
C MET A 219 -1.23 3.98 24.85
N LYS A 220 -0.81 5.13 25.38
CA LYS A 220 -0.86 5.38 26.83
C LYS A 220 -2.31 5.70 27.20
N LYS A 221 -2.81 5.15 28.32
CA LYS A 221 -4.21 5.30 28.78
C LYS A 221 -4.69 6.75 28.91
N SER A 222 -3.80 7.73 28.98
CA SER A 222 -4.12 9.16 29.12
C SER A 222 -4.42 9.90 27.81
N GLU A 223 -4.16 9.30 26.64
CA GLU A 223 -4.36 9.98 25.33
C GLU A 223 -5.79 9.83 24.77
N HIS A 224 -6.73 9.30 25.54
CA HIS A 224 -8.14 9.15 25.12
C HIS A 224 -8.94 10.46 25.13
N TYR A 225 -8.41 11.52 25.73
CA TYR A 225 -9.07 12.82 25.83
C TYR A 225 -8.03 13.93 25.74
N SER A 226 -7.79 14.46 24.55
CA SER A 226 -7.16 15.77 24.38
C SER A 226 -7.64 16.33 23.04
N TYR A 227 -8.75 17.07 23.16
CA TYR A 227 -9.43 17.99 22.22
C TYR A 227 -9.52 17.61 20.74
#